data_AF-A0AAN5HXL3-F1
#
_entry.id   AF-A0AAN5HXL3-F1
#
_cell.length_a   1.000
_cell.length_b   1.000
_cell.length_c   1.000
_cell.angle_alpha   90.00
_cell.angle_beta   90.00
_cell.angle_gamma   90.00
#
_symmetry.space_group_name_H-M   'P 1'
#
loop_
_entity.id
_entity.type
_entity.pdbx_description
1 polymer ?
#
loop_
_entity_poly.entity_id
_entity_poly.type
_entity_poly.pdbx_seq_one_letter_code
_entity_poly.pdbx_strand_id
1 'polypeptide(L)'
;TSLRYGFDNDRDYILPIYQRFRIIYFPTALVIHAIMFYLLLFHAKSWARAIRLGYLLNQCQMLAHDVWTFLFRPYTLLPYPINFCWGFACTAIGGFNAMTIETAFMVHSICLLQLMLIIMHQQIMPPKSRFIFSRTSLVILVLGIYATLSLNIGATFLAGTDSLNKTEILQV
;
A
#
# COMPACT_ATOMS: atom_id res chain seq x y z
N THR A 1 -1.38 34.99 3.43
CA THR A 1 -0.08 35.07 4.13
C THR A 1 0.75 33.91 3.63
N SER A 2 1.98 34.14 3.15
CA SER A 2 2.81 33.05 2.64
C SER A 2 3.31 32.17 3.79
N LEU A 3 3.24 30.86 3.61
CA LEU A 3 3.80 29.88 4.54
C LEU A 3 5.34 29.87 4.48
N ARG A 4 5.98 29.68 5.65
CA ARG A 4 7.45 29.64 5.79
C ARG A 4 8.12 28.62 4.87
N TYR A 5 7.42 27.52 4.56
CA TYR A 5 7.93 26.41 3.76
C TYR A 5 7.37 26.36 2.33
N GLY A 6 6.57 27.36 1.92
CA GLY A 6 6.05 27.45 0.55
C GLY A 6 4.98 26.40 0.20
N PHE A 7 4.34 25.77 1.18
CA PHE A 7 3.24 24.80 0.97
C PHE A 7 1.88 25.46 0.68
N ASP A 8 1.88 26.71 0.20
CA ASP A 8 0.66 27.46 -0.07
C ASP A 8 -0.21 26.72 -1.09
N ASN A 9 0.41 26.12 -2.12
CA ASN A 9 -0.30 25.33 -3.13
C ASN A 9 -0.94 24.05 -2.56
N ASP A 10 -0.22 23.31 -1.72
CA ASP A 10 -0.74 22.11 -1.08
C ASP A 10 -1.92 22.44 -0.17
N ARG A 11 -1.80 23.50 0.64
CA ARG A 11 -2.85 23.96 1.56
C ARG A 11 -4.10 24.43 0.82
N ASP A 12 -3.93 25.32 -0.15
CA ASP A 12 -5.06 26.06 -0.73
C ASP A 12 -5.76 25.28 -1.84
N TYR A 13 -5.04 24.39 -2.54
CA TYR A 13 -5.58 23.67 -3.70
C TYR A 13 -5.55 22.15 -3.53
N ILE A 14 -4.38 21.57 -3.28
CA ILE A 14 -4.20 20.11 -3.45
C ILE A 14 -4.88 19.33 -2.32
N LEU A 15 -4.70 19.73 -1.07
CA LEU A 15 -5.31 19.08 0.09
C LEU A 15 -6.85 19.07 0.02
N PRO A 16 -7.54 20.19 -0.27
CA PRO A 16 -8.99 20.19 -0.48
C PRO A 16 -9.44 19.26 -1.62
N ILE A 17 -8.73 19.25 -2.75
CA ILE A 17 -9.04 18.37 -3.89
C ILE A 17 -8.87 16.91 -3.47
N TYR A 18 -7.75 16.57 -2.83
CA TYR A 18 -7.46 15.23 -2.33
C TYR A 18 -8.53 14.74 -1.35
N GLN A 19 -8.97 15.61 -0.42
CA GLN A 19 -10.05 15.31 0.52
C GLN A 19 -11.38 15.00 -0.18
N ARG A 20 -11.75 15.78 -1.20
CA ARG A 20 -12.95 15.54 -2.00
C ARG A 20 -12.85 14.25 -2.80
N PHE A 21 -11.71 14.03 -3.46
CA PHE A 21 -11.45 12.81 -4.22
C PHE A 21 -11.62 11.56 -3.35
N ARG A 22 -11.11 11.59 -2.12
CA ARG A 22 -11.19 10.44 -1.20
C ARG A 22 -12.63 10.03 -0.86
N ILE A 23 -13.54 10.99 -0.72
CA ILE A 23 -14.97 10.72 -0.44
C ILE A 23 -15.60 9.89 -1.56
N ILE A 24 -15.15 10.07 -2.80
CA ILE A 24 -15.62 9.33 -3.97
C ILE A 24 -14.83 8.03 -4.16
N TYR A 25 -13.51 8.08 -3.96
CA TYR A 25 -12.61 6.96 -4.14
C TYR A 25 -12.97 5.77 -3.24
N PHE A 26 -13.17 6.00 -1.93
CA PHE A 26 -13.36 4.90 -0.98
C PHE A 26 -14.62 4.05 -1.25
N PRO A 27 -15.83 4.63 -1.45
CA PRO A 27 -17.00 3.84 -1.84
C PRO A 27 -16.80 3.10 -3.16
N THR A 28 -16.14 3.73 -4.13
CA THR A 28 -15.84 3.11 -5.43
C THR A 28 -14.93 1.89 -5.26
N ALA A 29 -13.87 2.02 -4.45
CA ALA A 29 -12.95 0.94 -4.13
C ALA A 29 -13.67 -0.25 -3.45
N LEU A 30 -14.58 0.01 -2.50
CA LEU A 30 -15.38 -1.03 -1.86
C LEU A 30 -16.25 -1.81 -2.86
N VAL A 31 -16.90 -1.11 -3.81
CA VAL A 31 -17.69 -1.76 -4.87
C VAL A 31 -16.79 -2.63 -5.76
N ILE A 32 -15.62 -2.12 -6.15
CA ILE A 32 -14.64 -2.88 -6.94
C ILE A 32 -14.22 -4.14 -6.18
N HIS A 33 -13.87 -4.05 -4.90
CA HIS A 33 -13.51 -5.21 -4.09
C HIS A 33 -14.66 -6.21 -3.97
N ALA A 34 -15.89 -5.76 -3.75
CA ALA A 34 -17.06 -6.64 -3.69
C ALA A 34 -17.24 -7.44 -4.99
N ILE A 35 -17.10 -6.78 -6.15
CA ILE A 35 -17.14 -7.43 -7.47
C ILE A 35 -15.98 -8.43 -7.60
N MET A 36 -14.76 -8.06 -7.22
CA MET A 36 -13.59 -8.94 -7.31
C MET A 36 -13.74 -10.17 -6.41
N PHE A 37 -14.23 -10.03 -5.19
CA PHE A 37 -14.53 -11.16 -4.31
C PHE A 37 -15.60 -12.06 -4.90
N TYR A 38 -16.67 -11.49 -5.44
CA TYR A 38 -17.72 -12.26 -6.11
C TYR A 38 -17.15 -13.08 -7.28
N LEU A 39 -16.35 -12.47 -8.15
CA LEU A 39 -15.71 -13.16 -9.26
C LEU A 39 -14.76 -14.27 -8.78
N LEU A 40 -13.90 -13.99 -7.79
CA LEU A 40 -12.93 -14.96 -7.30
C LEU A 40 -13.56 -16.15 -6.55
N LEU A 41 -14.64 -15.91 -5.80
CA LEU A 41 -15.30 -16.95 -5.02
C LEU A 41 -16.21 -17.82 -5.88
N PHE A 42 -16.97 -17.22 -6.81
CA PHE A 42 -18.01 -17.92 -7.55
C PHE A 42 -17.61 -18.31 -8.97
N HIS A 43 -16.81 -17.49 -9.66
CA HIS A 43 -16.52 -17.66 -11.10
C HIS A 43 -15.10 -18.17 -11.39
N ALA A 44 -14.13 -18.00 -10.50
CA ALA A 44 -12.75 -18.46 -10.69
C ALA A 44 -12.52 -19.95 -10.33
N LYS A 45 -13.53 -20.81 -10.45
CA LYS A 45 -13.41 -22.25 -10.09
C LYS A 45 -12.47 -23.04 -11.02
N SER A 46 -12.30 -22.60 -12.26
CA SER A 46 -11.41 -23.23 -13.25
C SER A 46 -9.92 -22.95 -12.99
N TRP A 47 -9.60 -21.98 -12.13
CA TRP A 47 -8.22 -21.58 -11.88
C TRP A 47 -7.50 -22.57 -10.96
N ALA A 48 -6.18 -22.67 -11.12
CA ALA A 48 -5.37 -23.44 -10.19
C ALA A 48 -5.55 -22.89 -8.76
N ARG A 49 -5.76 -23.80 -7.78
CA ARG A 49 -6.09 -23.43 -6.39
C ARG A 49 -5.10 -22.44 -5.79
N ALA A 50 -3.81 -22.61 -6.08
CA ALA A 50 -2.75 -21.72 -5.58
C ALA A 50 -2.88 -20.28 -6.11
N ILE A 51 -3.19 -20.12 -7.41
CA ILE A 51 -3.41 -18.80 -8.02
C ILE A 51 -4.64 -18.14 -7.38
N ARG A 52 -5.75 -18.88 -7.30
CA ARG A 52 -7.00 -18.36 -6.75
C ARG A 52 -6.83 -17.91 -5.30
N LEU A 53 -6.14 -18.70 -4.49
CA LEU A 53 -5.83 -18.34 -3.11
C LEU A 53 -4.93 -17.10 -3.04
N GLY A 54 -3.90 -17.02 -3.89
CA GLY A 54 -3.04 -15.84 -3.99
C GLY A 54 -3.82 -14.57 -4.30
N TYR A 55 -4.67 -14.59 -5.34
CA TYR A 55 -5.54 -13.47 -5.68
C TYR A 55 -6.50 -13.10 -4.55
N LEU A 56 -7.08 -14.09 -3.87
CA LEU A 56 -7.98 -13.83 -2.74
C LEU A 56 -7.25 -13.14 -1.59
N LEU A 57 -6.05 -13.62 -1.22
CA LEU A 57 -5.21 -13.00 -0.20
C LEU A 57 -4.81 -11.58 -0.58
N ASN A 58 -4.43 -11.36 -1.85
CA ASN A 58 -4.11 -10.03 -2.36
C ASN A 58 -5.31 -9.09 -2.31
N GLN A 59 -6.51 -9.56 -2.66
CA GLN A 59 -7.74 -8.76 -2.55
C GLN A 59 -8.09 -8.43 -1.09
N CYS A 60 -7.94 -9.38 -0.17
CA CYS A 60 -8.11 -9.12 1.27
C CYS A 60 -7.12 -8.08 1.78
N GLN A 61 -5.86 -8.18 1.37
CA GLN A 61 -4.82 -7.25 1.76
C GLN A 61 -5.10 -5.84 1.20
N MET A 62 -5.53 -5.73 -0.06
CA MET A 62 -5.84 -4.44 -0.67
C MET A 62 -7.09 -3.79 -0.07
N LEU A 63 -8.14 -4.58 0.22
CA LEU A 63 -9.29 -4.07 0.96
C LEU A 63 -8.89 -3.57 2.36
N ALA A 64 -8.05 -4.33 3.07
CA ALA A 64 -7.56 -3.92 4.39
C ALA A 64 -6.72 -2.63 4.29
N HIS A 65 -5.92 -2.48 3.24
CA HIS A 65 -5.14 -1.29 2.97
C HIS A 65 -6.04 -0.08 2.64
N ASP A 66 -7.04 -0.21 1.78
CA ASP A 66 -7.98 0.89 1.48
C ASP A 66 -8.75 1.35 2.73
N VAL A 67 -9.18 0.41 3.59
CA VAL A 67 -9.78 0.73 4.89
C VAL A 67 -8.77 1.45 5.79
N TRP A 68 -7.53 0.98 5.84
CA TRP A 68 -6.46 1.63 6.59
C TRP A 68 -6.20 3.05 6.09
N THR A 69 -6.03 3.26 4.79
CA THR A 69 -5.81 4.58 4.18
C THR A 69 -7.00 5.53 4.44
N PHE A 70 -8.23 5.02 4.48
CA PHE A 70 -9.40 5.82 4.85
C PHE A 70 -9.35 6.32 6.30
N LEU A 71 -8.86 5.48 7.22
CA LEU A 71 -8.66 5.82 8.63
C LEU A 71 -7.43 6.68 8.87
N PHE A 72 -6.35 6.46 8.12
CA PHE A 72 -5.06 7.11 8.29
C PHE A 72 -5.00 8.49 7.63
N ARG A 73 -5.52 8.59 6.40
CA ARG A 73 -5.55 9.82 5.59
C ARG A 73 -4.17 10.46 5.41
N PRO A 74 -3.18 9.74 4.84
CA PRO A 74 -1.88 10.31 4.56
C PRO A 74 -1.91 11.25 3.36
N TYR A 75 -1.00 12.21 3.35
CA TYR A 75 -0.67 13.05 2.20
C TYR A 75 0.81 13.45 2.27
N THR A 76 1.56 13.28 1.19
CA THR A 76 2.96 13.73 1.13
C THR A 76 3.02 15.16 0.59
N LEU A 77 3.58 16.08 1.38
CA LEU A 77 3.71 17.49 1.05
C LEU A 77 4.83 17.74 0.06
N LEU A 78 4.51 18.04 -1.20
CA LEU A 78 5.52 18.31 -2.22
C LEU A 78 6.18 19.69 -2.00
N PRO A 79 7.47 19.86 -2.34
CA PRO A 79 8.40 18.90 -2.94
C PRO A 79 9.18 18.06 -1.92
N TYR A 80 8.90 18.20 -0.63
CA TYR A 80 9.69 17.57 0.43
C TYR A 80 9.12 16.18 0.80
N PRO A 81 9.92 15.26 1.34
CA PRO A 81 9.41 13.95 1.80
C PRO A 81 8.70 14.06 3.16
N ILE A 82 7.86 15.08 3.36
CA ILE A 82 7.12 15.30 4.60
C ILE A 82 5.74 14.66 4.46
N ASN A 83 5.45 13.69 5.32
CA ASN A 83 4.13 13.06 5.36
C ASN A 83 3.24 13.76 6.39
N PHE A 84 2.13 14.28 5.90
CA PHE A 84 1.07 14.88 6.69
C PHE A 84 -0.08 13.88 6.85
N CYS A 85 -0.67 13.79 8.04
CA CYS A 85 -1.84 12.96 8.29
C CYS A 85 -2.83 13.67 9.21
N TRP A 86 -4.13 13.39 9.03
CA TRP A 86 -5.20 13.99 9.83
C TRP A 86 -6.37 13.03 10.08
N GLY A 87 -6.19 11.74 9.80
CA GLY A 87 -7.20 10.72 10.05
C GLY A 87 -7.24 10.25 11.51
N PHE A 88 -8.28 9.48 11.83
CA PHE A 88 -8.47 8.91 13.17
C PHE A 88 -7.26 8.10 13.63
N ALA A 89 -6.64 7.31 12.74
CA ALA A 89 -5.46 6.54 13.11
C ALA A 89 -4.27 7.44 13.49
N CYS A 90 -4.07 8.55 12.75
CA CYS A 90 -3.02 9.51 13.04
C CYS A 90 -3.20 10.15 14.44
N THR A 91 -4.44 10.45 14.83
CA THR A 91 -4.74 10.99 16.18
C THR A 91 -4.66 9.94 17.29
N ALA A 92 -5.03 8.68 17.00
CA ALA A 92 -5.13 7.63 18.01
C ALA A 92 -3.78 6.97 18.36
N ILE A 93 -2.91 6.77 17.37
CA ILE A 93 -1.64 6.06 17.55
C ILE A 93 -0.40 6.91 17.19
N GLY A 94 -0.60 8.13 16.71
CA GLY A 94 0.48 9.02 16.26
C GLY A 94 0.87 8.83 14.80
N GLY A 95 1.40 9.89 14.18
CA GLY A 95 1.75 9.92 12.76
C GLY A 95 2.87 8.94 12.42
N PHE A 96 3.91 8.90 13.23
CA PHE A 96 5.02 7.94 13.12
C PHE A 96 4.56 6.47 13.06
N ASN A 97 3.76 6.02 14.05
CA ASN A 97 3.30 4.63 14.09
C ASN A 97 2.38 4.32 12.91
N ALA A 98 1.50 5.26 12.57
CA ALA A 98 0.58 5.10 11.45
C ALA A 98 1.32 5.02 10.10
N MET A 99 2.37 5.82 9.88
CA MET A 99 3.23 5.72 8.71
C MET A 99 4.00 4.40 8.67
N THR A 100 4.46 3.88 9.82
CA THR A 100 5.16 2.59 9.87
C THR A 100 4.22 1.45 9.45
N ILE A 101 2.97 1.48 9.91
CA ILE A 101 1.94 0.52 9.51
C ILE A 101 1.60 0.67 8.02
N GLU A 102 1.49 1.90 7.51
CA GLU A 102 1.29 2.17 6.07
C GLU A 102 2.41 1.55 5.22
N THR A 103 3.67 1.78 5.58
CA THR A 103 4.83 1.16 4.90
C THR A 103 4.75 -0.37 4.94
N ALA A 104 4.32 -0.94 6.08
CA ALA A 104 4.11 -2.37 6.17
C ALA A 104 3.04 -2.85 5.19
N PHE A 105 1.88 -2.20 5.10
CA PHE A 105 0.86 -2.55 4.12
C PHE A 105 1.41 -2.53 2.69
N MET A 106 2.12 -1.46 2.30
CA MET A 106 2.69 -1.34 0.94
C MET A 106 3.69 -2.45 0.64
N VAL A 107 4.59 -2.77 1.57
CA VAL A 107 5.57 -3.86 1.41
C VAL A 107 4.85 -5.20 1.22
N HIS A 108 3.83 -5.49 2.04
CA HIS A 108 3.08 -6.75 1.92
C HIS A 108 2.29 -6.82 0.60
N SER A 109 1.66 -5.72 0.15
CA SER A 109 1.00 -5.65 -1.17
C SER A 109 1.95 -6.01 -2.30
N ILE A 110 3.11 -5.35 -2.34
CA ILE A 110 4.10 -5.53 -3.40
C ILE A 110 4.60 -6.98 -3.40
N CYS A 111 4.87 -7.55 -2.22
CA CYS A 111 5.35 -8.91 -2.11
C CYS A 111 4.31 -9.95 -2.56
N LEU A 112 3.03 -9.78 -2.18
CA LEU A 112 1.95 -10.67 -2.60
C LEU A 112 1.74 -10.61 -4.12
N LEU A 113 1.71 -9.41 -4.70
CA LEU A 113 1.60 -9.21 -6.14
C LEU A 113 2.78 -9.86 -6.88
N GLN A 114 4.01 -9.62 -6.41
CA GLN A 114 5.22 -10.18 -7.02
C GLN A 114 5.22 -11.71 -6.96
N LEU A 115 4.83 -12.29 -5.82
CA LEU A 115 4.71 -13.74 -5.67
C LEU A 115 3.71 -14.31 -6.68
N MET A 116 2.55 -13.66 -6.85
CA MET A 116 1.55 -14.10 -7.80
C MET A 116 2.03 -14.01 -9.25
N LEU A 117 2.69 -12.91 -9.63
CA LEU A 117 3.26 -12.74 -10.96
C LEU A 117 4.29 -13.82 -11.28
N ILE A 118 5.13 -14.15 -10.30
CA ILE A 118 6.14 -15.22 -10.42
C ILE A 118 5.46 -16.58 -10.60
N ILE A 119 4.45 -16.92 -9.79
CA ILE A 119 3.72 -18.20 -9.90
C ILE A 119 3.04 -18.31 -11.28
N MET A 120 2.35 -17.26 -11.72
CA MET A 120 1.70 -17.23 -13.03
C MET A 120 2.71 -17.36 -14.16
N HIS A 121 3.86 -16.67 -14.06
CA HIS A 121 4.93 -16.77 -15.04
C HIS A 121 5.41 -18.23 -15.17
N GLN A 122 5.68 -18.92 -14.05
CA GLN A 122 6.12 -20.32 -14.08
C GLN A 122 5.09 -21.27 -14.71
N GLN A 123 3.79 -20.95 -14.69
CA GLN A 123 2.74 -21.78 -15.29
C GLN A 123 2.58 -21.58 -16.80
N ILE A 124 2.96 -20.41 -17.32
CA ILE A 124 2.89 -20.09 -18.75
C ILE A 124 4.14 -20.58 -19.49
N MET A 125 5.26 -20.75 -18.77
CA MET A 125 6.53 -21.13 -19.39
C MET A 125 6.50 -22.54 -19.98
N PRO A 126 7.06 -22.73 -21.19
CA PRO A 126 7.09 -24.05 -21.81
C PRO A 126 7.98 -25.00 -21.01
N PRO A 127 7.63 -26.30 -20.87
CA PRO A 127 8.30 -27.24 -19.96
C PRO A 127 9.81 -27.43 -20.18
N LYS A 128 10.32 -27.08 -21.37
CA LYS A 128 11.73 -27.19 -21.75
C LYS A 128 12.50 -25.87 -21.62
N SER A 129 11.88 -24.82 -21.09
CA SER A 129 12.53 -23.52 -20.95
C SER A 129 13.61 -23.55 -19.87
N ARG A 130 14.77 -22.97 -20.18
CA ARG A 130 15.87 -22.76 -19.21
C ARG A 130 15.51 -21.75 -18.11
N PHE A 131 14.40 -21.04 -18.26
CA PHE A 131 13.91 -20.02 -17.32
C PHE A 131 12.88 -20.57 -16.31
N ILE A 132 12.65 -21.89 -16.28
CA ILE A 132 11.89 -22.52 -15.21
C ILE A 132 12.78 -22.60 -13.98
N PHE A 133 12.36 -21.95 -12.91
CA PHE A 133 13.09 -21.98 -11.65
C PHE A 133 12.73 -23.25 -10.88
N SER A 134 13.72 -23.81 -10.19
CA SER A 134 13.43 -24.81 -9.16
C SER A 134 12.56 -24.18 -8.06
N ARG A 135 11.70 -24.98 -7.42
CA ARG A 135 10.86 -24.51 -6.32
C ARG A 135 11.68 -23.88 -5.19
N THR A 136 12.86 -24.45 -4.91
CA THR A 136 13.79 -23.92 -3.89
C THR A 136 14.34 -22.55 -4.29
N SER A 137 14.79 -22.40 -5.53
CA SER A 137 15.26 -21.11 -6.06
C SER A 137 14.16 -20.04 -6.00
N LEU A 138 12.92 -20.42 -6.29
CA LEU A 138 11.76 -19.53 -6.21
C LEU A 138 11.51 -19.03 -4.78
N VAL A 139 11.53 -19.96 -3.81
CA VAL A 139 11.33 -19.62 -2.39
C VAL A 139 12.46 -18.72 -1.90
N ILE A 140 13.71 -19.03 -2.24
CA ILE A 140 14.86 -18.18 -1.87
C ILE A 140 14.72 -16.78 -2.47
N LEU A 141 14.35 -16.67 -3.75
CA LEU A 141 14.15 -15.39 -4.42
C LEU A 141 13.05 -14.56 -3.73
N VAL A 142 11.89 -15.17 -3.48
CA VAL A 142 10.75 -14.48 -2.84
C VAL A 142 11.09 -14.05 -1.42
N LEU A 143 11.73 -14.92 -0.63
CA LEU A 143 12.16 -14.58 0.73
C LEU A 143 13.22 -13.47 0.72
N GLY A 144 14.16 -13.50 -0.23
CA GLY A 144 15.15 -12.44 -0.41
C GLY A 144 14.50 -11.09 -0.71
N ILE A 145 13.60 -11.04 -1.70
CA ILE A 145 12.85 -9.83 -2.05
C ILE A 145 12.05 -9.33 -0.85
N TYR A 146 11.33 -10.21 -0.16
CA TYR A 146 10.53 -9.87 1.01
C TYR A 146 11.40 -9.29 2.14
N ALA A 147 12.55 -9.91 2.42
CA ALA A 147 13.49 -9.42 3.42
C ALA A 147 14.03 -8.03 3.04
N THR A 148 14.45 -7.84 1.78
CA THR A 148 14.93 -6.54 1.29
C THR A 148 13.85 -5.46 1.38
N LEU A 149 12.61 -5.77 0.99
CA LEU A 149 11.53 -4.80 1.07
C LEU A 149 11.13 -4.50 2.52
N SER A 150 11.20 -5.49 3.41
CA SER A 150 10.93 -5.31 4.84
C SER A 150 11.93 -4.37 5.52
N LEU A 151 13.13 -4.20 4.97
CA LEU A 151 14.06 -3.17 5.44
C LEU A 151 13.47 -1.75 5.31
N ASN A 152 12.54 -1.49 4.39
CA ASN A 152 11.85 -0.19 4.32
C ASN A 152 10.97 0.06 5.54
N ILE A 153 10.36 -0.99 6.11
CA ILE A 153 9.61 -0.89 7.36
C ILE A 153 10.56 -0.52 8.50
N GLY A 154 11.69 -1.23 8.60
CA GLY A 154 12.73 -0.94 9.59
C GLY A 154 13.31 0.47 9.45
N ALA A 155 13.58 0.92 8.23
CA ALA A 155 14.07 2.27 7.95
C ALA A 155 13.02 3.32 8.34
N THR A 156 11.74 3.10 8.03
CA THR A 156 10.65 3.99 8.45
C THR A 156 10.56 4.06 9.97
N PHE A 157 10.68 2.93 10.65
CA PHE A 157 10.62 2.87 12.10
C PHE A 157 11.83 3.52 12.79
N LEU A 158 13.03 3.38 12.23
CA LEU A 158 14.25 3.94 12.83
C LEU A 158 14.46 5.43 12.51
N ALA A 159 14.09 5.86 11.30
CA ALA A 159 14.30 7.23 10.84
C ALA A 159 13.05 8.11 10.95
N GLY A 160 11.87 7.51 11.09
CA GLY A 160 10.62 8.23 11.24
C GLY A 160 10.58 8.98 12.55
N THR A 161 10.30 10.28 12.50
CA THR A 161 10.08 11.10 13.68
C THR A 161 8.92 12.05 13.42
N ASP A 162 8.17 12.31 14.48
CA ASP A 162 7.12 13.31 14.46
C ASP A 162 7.77 14.70 14.62
N SER A 163 7.40 15.66 13.75
CA SER A 163 7.86 17.04 13.90
C SER A 163 7.36 17.63 15.22
N LEU A 164 8.18 18.44 15.89
CA LEU A 164 7.79 19.17 17.10
C LEU A 164 6.83 20.33 16.77
N ASN A 165 6.95 20.92 15.57
CA ASN A 165 6.20 22.10 15.15
C ASN A 165 5.13 21.76 14.10
N LYS A 166 4.33 20.70 14.33
CA LYS A 166 3.37 20.17 13.35
C LYS A 166 2.35 21.22 12.86
N THR A 167 1.91 22.09 13.76
CA THR A 167 0.90 23.13 13.50
C THR A 167 1.44 24.29 12.66
N GLU A 168 2.76 24.54 12.70
CA GLU A 168 3.38 25.64 11.96
C GLU A 168 3.59 25.34 10.47
N ILE A 169 3.62 24.06 10.09
CA ILE A 169 3.97 23.62 8.72
C ILE A 169 2.88 24.03 7.72
N LEU A 170 1.61 23.81 8.07
CA LEU A 170 0.47 24.13 7.20
C LEU A 170 -0.44 25.23 7.77
N GLN A 171 -0.27 25.62 9.03
CA GLN A 171 -1.14 26.59 9.72
C GLN A 171 -2.63 26.24 9.55
N VAL A 172 -2.97 24.96 9.73
CA VAL A 172 -4.32 24.39 9.66
C VAL A 172 -4.75 23.97 11.06
#